data_AF-A0A438FMX2-F1
#
_entry.id   AF-A0A438FMX2-F1
#
_cell.length_a   1.000
_cell.length_b   1.000
_cell.length_c   1.000
_cell.angle_alpha   90.00
_cell.angle_beta   90.00
_cell.angle_gamma   90.00
#
_symmetry.space_group_name_H-M   'P 1'
#
loop_
_entity.id
_entity.type
_entity.pdbx_description
1 polymer ?
#
loop_
_entity_poly.entity_id
_entity_poly.type
_entity_poly.pdbx_seq_one_letter_code
_entity_poly.pdbx_strand_id
1 'polypeptide(L)'
;MGYDHAMFGFSPYGPYWHDVRKLASVELLSNLQLELLNHVRDSEVKLFIKDLYGQWIQNGDRPLLVEMKEKCWHMATNVMVSVVAGKRHFGTITND
;
A
#
# COMPACT_ATOMS: atom_id res chain seq x y z
N MET A 1 4.99 -14.64 2.55
CA MET A 1 4.92 -14.35 4.00
C MET A 1 4.42 -15.58 4.77
N GLY A 2 5.08 -16.73 4.58
CA GLY A 2 4.77 -17.96 5.28
C GLY A 2 5.74 -19.04 4.83
N TYR A 3 6.33 -19.76 5.79
CA TYR A 3 7.12 -20.95 5.53
C TYR A 3 6.21 -22.14 5.84
N ASP A 4 6.18 -23.13 4.95
CA ASP A 4 5.43 -24.37 5.16
C ASP A 4 3.93 -24.16 5.45
N HIS A 5 3.25 -23.37 4.61
CA HIS A 5 1.81 -23.06 4.69
C HIS A 5 1.34 -22.31 5.96
N ALA A 6 2.25 -21.92 6.86
CA ALA A 6 1.93 -21.12 8.03
C ALA A 6 2.24 -19.64 7.76
N MET A 7 1.20 -18.80 7.66
CA MET A 7 1.38 -17.36 7.72
C MET A 7 1.83 -17.01 9.15
N PHE A 8 2.96 -16.32 9.32
CA PHE A 8 3.58 -16.09 10.63
C PHE A 8 2.66 -15.34 11.62
N GLY A 9 1.68 -14.59 11.11
CA GLY A 9 0.64 -13.95 11.94
C GLY A 9 -0.35 -14.93 12.59
N PHE A 10 -0.53 -16.12 12.01
CA PHE A 10 -1.45 -17.17 12.46
C PHE A 10 -0.72 -18.41 13.00
N SER A 11 0.60 -18.36 13.13
CA SER A 11 1.39 -19.47 13.68
C SER A 11 1.19 -19.58 15.21
N PRO A 12 1.11 -20.80 15.78
CA PRO A 12 1.09 -20.98 17.23
C PRO A 12 2.33 -20.36 17.88
N TYR A 13 2.15 -19.82 19.08
CA TYR A 13 3.21 -19.15 19.85
C TYR A 13 4.43 -20.08 20.01
N GLY A 14 5.62 -19.58 19.66
CA GLY A 14 6.88 -20.30 19.78
C GLY A 14 8.11 -19.42 19.51
N PRO A 15 9.34 -19.93 19.74
CA PRO A 15 10.58 -19.16 19.54
C PRO A 15 10.69 -18.57 18.12
N TYR A 16 10.30 -19.36 17.11
CA TYR A 16 10.23 -18.93 15.72
C TYR A 16 9.33 -17.71 15.52
N TRP A 17 8.13 -17.72 16.12
CA TRP A 17 7.20 -16.61 16.03
C TRP A 17 7.73 -15.34 16.70
N HIS A 18 8.48 -15.49 17.80
CA HIS A 18 9.09 -14.35 18.50
C HIS A 18 10.15 -13.68 17.63
N ASP A 19 11.03 -14.47 17.01
CA ASP A 19 12.11 -13.95 16.17
C ASP A 19 11.58 -13.33 14.88
N VAL A 20 10.59 -13.95 14.23
CA VAL A 20 9.94 -13.40 13.04
C VAL A 20 9.18 -12.11 13.37
N ARG A 21 8.50 -12.04 14.52
CA ARG A 21 7.85 -10.80 14.97
C ARG A 21 8.85 -9.71 15.25
N LYS A 22 9.96 -10.02 15.93
CA LYS A 22 11.03 -9.05 16.22
C LYS A 22 11.62 -8.50 14.91
N LEU A 23 11.89 -9.37 13.94
CA LEU A 23 12.38 -8.97 12.62
C LEU A 23 11.35 -8.12 11.87
N ALA A 24 10.08 -8.53 11.83
CA ALA A 24 9.02 -7.76 11.19
C ALA A 24 8.82 -6.39 11.86
N SER A 25 8.93 -6.30 13.19
CA SER A 25 8.80 -5.03 13.89
C SER A 25 9.96 -4.07 13.59
N VAL A 26 11.19 -4.58 13.45
CA VAL A 26 12.37 -3.75 13.14
C VAL A 26 12.42 -3.37 11.67
N GLU A 27 12.14 -4.31 10.78
CA GLU A 27 12.15 -4.05 9.36
C GLU A 27 10.87 -3.28 9.01
N LEU A 28 9.69 -3.90 9.07
CA LEU A 28 8.43 -3.36 8.54
C LEU A 28 7.77 -2.25 9.38
N LEU A 29 7.93 -2.27 10.70
CA LEU A 29 7.21 -1.37 11.62
C LEU A 29 8.14 -0.40 12.35
N SER A 30 9.38 -0.24 11.88
CA SER A 30 10.27 0.78 12.46
C SER A 30 9.76 2.19 12.20
N ASN A 31 10.16 3.13 13.04
CA ASN A 31 9.80 4.54 12.89
C ASN A 31 10.20 5.09 11.52
N LEU A 32 11.35 4.68 10.99
CA LEU A 32 11.81 5.08 9.65
C LEU A 32 10.86 4.57 8.54
N GLN A 33 10.39 3.33 8.64
CA GLN A 33 9.42 2.80 7.69
C GLN A 33 8.03 3.39 7.87
N LEU A 34 7.64 3.77 9.09
CA LEU A 34 6.39 4.50 9.33
C LEU A 34 6.41 5.90 8.71
N GLU A 35 7.53 6.62 8.79
CA GLU A 35 7.71 7.90 8.10
C GLU A 35 7.69 7.75 6.58
N LEU A 36 8.36 6.72 6.05
CA LEU A 36 8.30 6.39 4.62
C LEU A 36 6.87 6.02 4.19
N LEU A 37 6.16 5.23 4.99
CA LEU A 37 4.78 4.83 4.77
C LEU A 37 3.85 6.05 4.76
N ASN A 38 4.06 7.03 5.65
CA ASN A 38 3.29 8.27 5.66
C ASN A 38 3.45 9.03 4.34
N HIS A 39 4.69 9.20 3.87
CA HIS A 39 4.94 9.88 2.60
C HIS A 39 4.35 9.11 1.40
N VAL A 40 4.48 7.77 1.39
CA VAL A 40 3.90 6.91 0.35
C VAL A 40 2.38 7.03 0.35
N ARG A 41 1.74 6.92 1.52
CA ARG A 41 0.30 7.05 1.68
C ARG A 41 -0.21 8.41 1.17
N ASP A 42 0.45 9.50 1.55
CA ASP A 42 0.07 10.84 1.10
C ASP A 42 0.17 10.97 -0.43
N SER A 43 1.22 10.39 -1.03
CA SER A 43 1.36 10.40 -2.49
C SER A 43 0.30 9.58 -3.20
N GLU A 44 -0.06 8.41 -2.66
CA GLU A 44 -1.10 7.53 -3.20
C GLU A 44 -2.49 8.16 -3.06
N VAL A 45 -2.78 8.82 -1.94
CA VAL A 45 -4.03 9.59 -1.77
C VAL A 45 -4.13 10.70 -2.81
N LYS A 46 -3.04 11.44 -3.06
CA LYS A 46 -3.04 12.50 -4.09
C LYS A 46 -3.27 11.94 -5.48
N LEU A 47 -2.64 10.81 -5.82
CA LEU A 47 -2.86 10.14 -7.11
C LEU A 47 -4.31 9.65 -7.24
N PHE A 48 -4.86 9.08 -6.17
CA PHE A 48 -6.25 8.63 -6.13
C PHE A 48 -7.25 9.77 -6.38
N ILE A 49 -7.07 10.90 -5.70
CA ILE A 49 -7.91 12.09 -5.90
C ILE A 49 -7.76 12.62 -7.34
N LYS A 50 -6.53 12.64 -7.87
CA LYS A 50 -6.27 13.08 -9.24
C LYS A 50 -6.93 12.17 -10.28
N ASP A 51 -6.93 10.86 -10.07
CA ASP A 51 -7.60 9.88 -10.93
C ASP A 51 -9.13 10.07 -10.91
N LEU A 52 -9.73 10.24 -9.73
CA LEU A 52 -11.16 10.54 -9.60
C LEU A 52 -11.54 11.85 -10.28
N TYR A 53 -10.74 12.90 -10.07
CA TYR A 53 -10.96 14.20 -10.68
C TYR A 53 -10.82 14.16 -12.21
N GLY A 54 -9.84 13.41 -12.72
CA GLY A 54 -9.67 13.18 -14.16
C GLY A 54 -10.87 12.47 -14.79
N GLN A 55 -11.39 11.44 -14.12
CA GLN A 55 -12.60 10.74 -14.58
C GLN A 55 -13.83 11.64 -14.53
N TRP A 56 -13.93 12.52 -13.53
CA TRP A 56 -15.03 13.49 -13.43
C TRP A 56 -15.00 14.50 -14.59
N ILE A 57 -13.83 15.07 -14.92
CA ILE A 57 -13.67 15.98 -16.08
C ILE A 57 -14.02 15.26 -17.38
N GLN A 58 -13.54 14.03 -17.58
CA GLN A 58 -13.84 13.25 -18.79
C GLN A 58 -15.34 12.97 -18.95
N ASN A 59 -16.08 12.91 -17.85
CA ASN A 59 -17.53 12.71 -17.84
C ASN A 59 -18.32 14.03 -18.04
N GLY A 60 -17.65 15.13 -18.37
CA GLY A 60 -18.26 16.43 -18.66
C GLY A 60 -18.90 17.08 -17.43
N ASP A 61 -18.21 17.06 -16.30
CA ASP A 61 -18.63 17.61 -15.00
C ASP A 61 -19.91 16.99 -14.42
N ARG A 62 -20.34 15.85 -14.95
CA ARG A 62 -21.51 15.13 -14.44
C ARG A 62 -21.14 14.24 -13.26
N PRO A 63 -22.09 14.01 -12.33
CA PRO A 63 -21.89 13.06 -11.24
C PRO A 63 -21.44 11.70 -11.80
N LEU A 64 -20.29 11.23 -11.34
CA LEU A 64 -19.70 9.95 -11.73
C LEU A 64 -20.03 8.91 -10.67
N LEU A 65 -20.63 7.78 -11.09
CA LEU A 65 -20.89 6.66 -10.20
C LEU A 65 -19.65 5.78 -10.17
N VAL A 66 -18.91 5.81 -9.06
CA VAL A 66 -17.66 5.08 -8.88
C VAL A 66 -17.85 3.97 -7.87
N GLU A 67 -17.43 2.75 -8.22
CA GLU A 67 -17.33 1.67 -7.25
C GLU A 67 -16.13 1.90 -6.32
N MET A 68 -16.41 2.56 -5.19
CA MET A 68 -15.39 2.91 -4.21
C MET A 68 -14.70 1.68 -3.60
N LYS A 69 -15.38 0.52 -3.57
CA LYS A 69 -14.81 -0.73 -3.04
C LYS A 69 -13.58 -1.16 -3.83
N GLU A 70 -13.72 -1.25 -5.16
CA GLU A 70 -12.64 -1.66 -6.05
C GLU A 70 -11.49 -0.63 -6.01
N LYS A 71 -11.83 0.65 -6.11
CA LYS A 71 -10.86 1.74 -6.07
C LYS A 71 -10.07 1.79 -4.75
N CYS A 72 -10.72 1.65 -3.61
CA CYS A 72 -10.04 1.56 -2.31
C CYS A 72 -9.16 0.30 -2.20
N TRP A 73 -9.61 -0.83 -2.75
CA TRP A 73 -8.82 -2.06 -2.77
C TRP A 73 -7.53 -1.90 -3.59
N HIS A 74 -7.63 -1.30 -4.78
CA HIS A 74 -6.47 -0.99 -5.61
C HIS A 74 -5.48 -0.07 -4.90
N MET A 75 -5.97 0.99 -4.26
CA MET A 75 -5.14 1.91 -3.49
C MET A 75 -4.42 1.19 -2.33
N ALA A 76 -5.14 0.40 -1.53
CA ALA A 76 -4.56 -0.34 -0.42
C ALA A 76 -3.49 -1.35 -0.89
N THR A 77 -3.75 -2.02 -2.01
CA THR A 77 -2.81 -2.96 -2.63
C THR A 77 -1.55 -2.23 -3.12
N ASN A 78 -1.70 -1.05 -3.74
CA ASN A 78 -0.55 -0.28 -4.23
C ASN A 78 0.35 0.22 -3.09
N VAL A 79 -0.25 0.66 -1.97
CA VAL A 79 0.48 1.01 -0.75
C VAL A 79 1.22 -0.20 -0.19
N MET A 80 0.54 -1.35 -0.03
CA MET A 80 1.17 -2.58 0.48
C MET A 80 2.34 -3.04 -0.39
N VAL A 81 2.20 -3.04 -1.71
CA VAL A 81 3.27 -3.42 -2.64
C VAL A 81 4.44 -2.44 -2.54
N SER A 82 4.17 -1.13 -2.47
CA SER A 82 5.22 -0.11 -2.36
C SER A 82 6.03 -0.22 -1.08
N VAL A 83 5.38 -0.58 0.03
CA VAL A 83 6.01 -0.81 1.33
C VAL A 83 6.87 -2.07 1.33
N VAL A 84 6.36 -3.17 0.77
CA VAL A 84 7.07 -4.47 0.76
C VAL A 84 8.23 -4.49 -0.25
N ALA A 85 8.03 -3.91 -1.44
CA ALA A 85 9.04 -3.91 -2.50
C ALA A 85 10.10 -2.82 -2.30
N GLY A 86 9.87 -1.84 -1.42
CA GLY A 86 10.73 -0.66 -1.24
C GLY A 86 10.89 0.18 -2.51
N LYS A 87 10.07 -0.07 -3.54
CA LYS A 87 10.14 0.53 -4.88
C LYS A 87 8.73 0.79 -5.39
N ARG A 88 8.50 2.01 -5.91
CA ARG A 88 7.28 2.38 -6.66
C ARG A 88 7.17 1.50 -7.90
N HIS A 89 6.13 0.66 -7.99
CA HIS A 89 5.87 -0.13 -9.20
C HIS A 89 5.11 0.66 -10.28
N PHE A 90 4.44 1.76 -9.93
CA PHE A 90 3.78 2.65 -10.91
C PHE A 90 4.20 4.11 -10.70
N GLY A 91 5.31 4.46 -11.32
CA GLY A 91 5.64 5.83 -11.67
C GLY A 91 6.01 5.85 -13.13
N THR A 92 5.08 6.26 -14.00
CA THR A 92 5.48 6.79 -15.31
C THR A 92 6.39 7.97 -14.99
N ILE A 93 7.67 7.79 -15.26
CA ILE A 93 8.64 8.87 -15.24
C ILE A 93 8.30 9.74 -16.44
N THR A 94 7.35 10.66 -16.28
CA THR A 94 7.29 11.82 -17.16
C THR A 94 8.42 12.72 -16.71
N ASN A 95 9.60 12.50 -17.28
CA ASN A 95 10.67 13.49 -17.31
C ASN A 95 10.12 14.70 -18.06
N ASP A 96 10.02 15.82 -17.35
CA ASP A 96 10.25 17.14 -17.93
C ASP A 96 11.75 17.42 -17.77
#